data_AF-A0A1Y2C2K8-F1
#
_entry.id   AF-A0A1Y2C2K8-F1
#
_cell.length_a   1.000
_cell.length_b   1.000
_cell.length_c   1.000
_cell.angle_alpha   90.00
_cell.angle_beta   90.00
_cell.angle_gamma   90.00
#
_symmetry.space_group_name_H-M   'P 1'
#
loop_
_entity.id
_entity.type
_entity.pdbx_description
1 polymer ?
#
loop_
_entity_poly.entity_id
_entity_poly.type
_entity_poly.pdbx_seq_one_letter_code
_entity_poly.pdbx_strand_id
1 'polypeptide(L)'
;MLQSSRIPPELIQAIFAWLDPLKVYQYRRICRRIWTSLTDRYFATQNLAHSIPHNIKESTVSNKPDKLDLFWLKAPPFFQEAFADAKLRPLTALVWRQTSSTALKYPLPPAIGRLCNLQSLSLVDTGLCGLFPRWTLSGIHWKESLPPTLGRLKKL
;
A
#
# COMPACT_ATOMS: atom_id res chain seq x y z
N MET A 1 32.94 16.67 -18.23
CA MET A 1 32.05 16.96 -17.08
C MET A 1 30.62 17.05 -17.59
N LEU A 2 29.86 15.96 -17.51
CA LEU A 2 28.49 15.90 -18.04
C LEU A 2 27.53 16.63 -17.09
N GLN A 3 26.81 17.61 -17.64
CA GLN A 3 25.82 18.43 -16.94
C GLN A 3 24.64 17.54 -16.49
N SER A 4 24.70 17.01 -15.27
CA SER A 4 23.59 16.30 -14.62
C SER A 4 22.40 17.21 -14.26
N SER A 5 22.41 18.47 -14.69
CA SER A 5 21.47 19.52 -14.26
C SER A 5 20.21 19.66 -15.11
N ARG A 6 20.08 19.05 -16.29
CA ARG A 6 19.02 19.42 -17.27
C ARG A 6 17.76 18.57 -17.34
N ILE A 7 17.64 17.44 -16.64
CA ILE A 7 16.45 16.57 -16.78
C ILE A 7 15.33 17.02 -15.84
N PRO A 8 14.18 17.52 -16.33
CA PRO A 8 13.07 17.93 -15.48
C PRO A 8 12.60 16.77 -14.57
N PRO A 9 12.13 17.07 -13.34
CA PRO A 9 11.70 16.04 -12.40
C PRO A 9 10.61 15.13 -12.96
N GLU A 10 9.77 15.64 -13.87
CA GLU A 10 8.72 14.89 -14.56
C GLU A 10 9.31 13.79 -15.45
N LEU A 11 10.42 14.05 -16.13
CA LEU A 11 11.10 13.04 -16.94
C LEU A 11 11.79 11.99 -16.07
N ILE A 12 12.33 12.39 -14.90
CA ILE A 12 12.84 11.42 -13.92
C ILE A 12 11.67 10.52 -13.47
N GLN A 13 10.55 11.11 -13.08
CA GLN A 13 9.36 10.35 -12.69
C GLN A 13 8.89 9.41 -13.81
N ALA A 14 8.82 9.89 -15.05
CA ALA A 14 8.41 9.10 -16.20
C ALA A 14 9.35 7.92 -16.45
N ILE A 15 10.67 8.12 -16.42
CA ILE A 15 11.65 7.04 -16.61
C ILE A 15 11.51 5.99 -15.50
N PHE A 16 11.45 6.43 -14.24
CA PHE A 16 11.36 5.52 -13.11
C PHE A 16 9.97 4.89 -12.96
N ALA A 17 8.92 5.44 -13.58
CA ALA A 17 7.58 4.88 -13.54
C ALA A 17 7.50 3.51 -14.22
N TRP A 18 8.36 3.23 -15.20
CA TRP A 18 8.43 1.94 -15.91
C TRP A 18 9.27 0.88 -15.18
N LEU A 19 9.92 1.23 -14.07
CA LEU A 19 10.73 0.29 -13.31
C LEU A 19 9.91 -0.39 -12.21
N ASP A 20 10.29 -1.63 -11.85
CA ASP A 20 9.63 -2.39 -10.78
C ASP A 20 9.60 -1.57 -9.46
N PRO A 21 8.42 -1.37 -8.84
CA PRO A 21 8.27 -0.58 -7.62
C PRO A 21 9.16 -1.05 -6.47
N LEU A 22 9.45 -2.35 -6.40
CA LEU A 22 10.34 -2.94 -5.40
C LEU A 22 11.79 -2.49 -5.60
N LYS A 23 12.22 -2.29 -6.85
CA LYS A 23 13.57 -1.85 -7.23
C LYS A 23 13.71 -0.34 -7.19
N VAL A 24 12.69 0.40 -7.66
CA VAL A 24 12.71 1.87 -7.71
C VAL A 24 13.07 2.46 -6.36
N TYR A 25 12.56 1.86 -5.29
CA TYR A 25 12.79 2.36 -3.95
C TYR A 25 14.23 2.29 -3.45
N GLN A 26 15.10 1.50 -4.07
CA GLN A 26 16.53 1.47 -3.77
C GLN A 26 17.24 2.70 -4.37
N TYR A 27 16.76 3.17 -5.53
CA TYR A 27 17.34 4.30 -6.26
C TYR A 27 17.09 5.66 -5.61
N ARG A 28 16.17 5.75 -4.63
CA ARG A 28 15.96 6.98 -3.85
C ARG A 28 17.22 7.48 -3.14
N ARG A 29 18.21 6.61 -2.91
CA ARG A 29 19.43 6.93 -2.16
C ARG A 29 20.53 7.54 -3.04
N ILE A 30 20.34 7.63 -4.35
CA ILE A 30 21.39 8.07 -5.29
C ILE A 30 21.64 9.57 -5.17
N CYS A 31 20.58 10.40 -5.22
CA CYS A 31 20.72 11.85 -5.07
C CYS A 31 19.42 12.51 -4.58
N ARG A 32 19.52 13.74 -4.04
CA ARG A 32 18.36 14.49 -3.50
C ARG A 32 17.25 14.70 -4.53
N ARG A 33 17.59 14.94 -5.80
CA ARG A 33 16.63 15.23 -6.87
C ARG A 33 15.84 13.99 -7.30
N ILE A 34 16.49 12.82 -7.34
CA ILE A 34 15.80 11.54 -7.53
C ILE A 34 14.95 11.26 -6.28
N TRP A 35 15.47 11.49 -5.08
CA TRP A 35 14.71 11.30 -3.86
C TRP A 35 13.41 12.13 -3.83
N THR A 36 13.47 13.43 -4.15
CA THR A 36 12.27 14.30 -4.21
C THR A 36 11.30 13.84 -5.29
N SER A 37 11.81 13.45 -6.46
CA SER A 37 10.98 13.02 -7.59
C SER A 37 10.26 11.68 -7.31
N LEU A 38 10.92 10.75 -6.60
CA LEU A 38 10.37 9.43 -6.24
C LEU A 38 9.57 9.43 -4.93
N THR A 39 9.66 10.51 -4.13
CA THR A 39 8.91 10.70 -2.88
C THR A 39 7.68 11.56 -3.15
N ASP A 40 6.97 11.24 -4.23
CA ASP A 40 5.81 11.99 -4.70
C ASP A 40 4.62 11.05 -4.96
N ARG A 41 3.41 11.52 -4.64
CA ARG A 41 2.17 10.73 -4.82
C ARG A 41 1.84 10.52 -6.30
N TYR A 42 2.08 11.51 -7.15
CA TYR A 42 1.89 11.40 -8.60
C TYR A 42 2.80 10.31 -9.15
N PHE A 43 4.09 10.33 -8.79
CA PHE A 43 5.04 9.27 -9.17
C PHE A 43 4.55 7.88 -8.72
N ALA A 44 4.15 7.73 -7.45
CA ALA A 44 3.66 6.46 -6.93
C ALA A 44 2.45 5.94 -7.74
N THR A 45 1.53 6.83 -8.10
CA THR A 45 0.34 6.48 -8.90
C THR A 45 0.73 6.02 -10.30
N GLN A 46 1.65 6.74 -10.97
CA GLN A 46 2.13 6.37 -12.31
C GLN A 46 2.89 5.04 -12.30
N ASN A 47 3.79 4.85 -11.33
CA ASN A 47 4.58 3.63 -11.21
C ASN A 47 3.69 2.40 -10.95
N LEU A 48 2.65 2.56 -10.13
CA LEU A 48 1.68 1.51 -9.86
C LEU A 48 0.75 1.24 -11.04
N ALA A 49 0.34 2.27 -11.79
CA ALA A 49 -0.49 2.10 -12.98
C ALA A 49 0.18 1.21 -14.04
N HIS A 50 1.51 1.29 -14.18
CA HIS A 50 2.28 0.44 -15.09
C HIS A 50 2.58 -0.95 -14.51
N SER A 51 2.75 -1.05 -13.19
CA SER A 51 3.19 -2.29 -12.53
C SER A 51 2.02 -3.22 -12.15
N ILE A 52 0.82 -2.68 -12.00
CA ILE A 52 -0.38 -3.45 -11.69
C ILE A 52 -1.00 -3.89 -13.02
N PRO A 53 -0.99 -5.20 -13.36
CA PRO A 53 -1.63 -5.66 -14.59
C PRO A 53 -3.12 -5.29 -14.58
N HIS A 54 -3.60 -4.78 -15.71
CA HIS A 54 -4.97 -4.26 -15.86
C HIS A 54 -6.07 -5.28 -15.52
N ASN A 55 -5.75 -6.57 -15.53
CA ASN A 55 -6.64 -7.69 -15.20
C ASN A 55 -7.02 -7.76 -13.69
N ILE A 56 -6.28 -7.09 -12.80
CA ILE A 56 -6.62 -7.09 -11.36
C ILE A 56 -7.89 -6.28 -11.06
N LYS A 57 -8.31 -5.39 -11.97
CA LYS A 57 -9.53 -4.58 -11.80
C LYS A 57 -10.82 -5.40 -11.75
N GLU A 58 -10.80 -6.64 -12.25
CA GLU A 58 -11.97 -7.53 -12.28
C GLU A 58 -12.09 -8.40 -11.03
N SER A 59 -10.98 -8.59 -10.30
CA SER A 59 -10.97 -9.41 -9.08
C SER A 59 -11.45 -8.58 -7.90
N THR A 60 -12.64 -8.86 -7.40
CA THR A 60 -13.20 -8.24 -6.18
C THR A 60 -12.68 -8.87 -4.88
N VAL A 61 -11.96 -9.99 -5.00
CA VAL A 61 -11.46 -10.77 -3.86
C VAL A 61 -9.95 -11.02 -4.02
N SER A 62 -9.17 -10.74 -2.97
CA SER A 62 -7.74 -11.06 -2.91
C SER A 62 -7.49 -12.11 -1.81
N ASN A 63 -7.19 -13.34 -2.23
CA ASN A 63 -6.99 -14.49 -1.32
C ASN A 63 -5.53 -14.81 -0.99
N LYS A 64 -4.58 -14.19 -1.71
CA LYS A 64 -3.15 -14.44 -1.55
C LYS A 64 -2.39 -13.12 -1.74
N PRO A 65 -1.54 -12.72 -0.79
CA PRO A 65 -0.72 -11.53 -0.95
C PRO A 65 0.43 -11.82 -1.93
N ASP A 66 0.60 -10.95 -2.91
CA ASP A 66 1.77 -10.94 -3.78
C ASP A 66 2.94 -10.17 -3.14
N LYS A 67 4.14 -10.26 -3.73
CA LYS A 67 5.32 -9.49 -3.27
C LYS A 67 5.04 -7.98 -3.15
N LEU A 68 4.20 -7.45 -4.04
CA LEU A 68 3.82 -6.04 -4.05
C LEU A 68 2.82 -5.70 -2.92
N ASP A 69 1.93 -6.62 -2.56
CA ASP A 69 1.01 -6.48 -1.42
C ASP A 69 1.77 -6.49 -0.09
N LEU A 70 2.76 -7.37 0.02
CA LEU A 70 3.69 -7.37 1.16
C LEU A 70 4.55 -6.10 1.19
N PHE A 71 4.94 -5.60 0.03
CA PHE A 71 5.67 -4.34 -0.06
C PHE A 71 4.83 -3.15 0.40
N TRP A 72 3.56 -3.12 0.03
CA TRP A 72 2.63 -2.07 0.45
C TRP A 72 2.59 -1.92 1.98
N LEU A 73 2.58 -3.02 2.73
CA LEU A 73 2.59 -2.99 4.21
C LEU A 73 3.82 -2.28 4.80
N LYS A 74 4.96 -2.31 4.11
CA LYS A 74 6.21 -1.62 4.52
C LYS A 74 6.48 -0.31 3.79
N ALA A 75 5.64 0.05 2.82
CA ALA A 75 5.84 1.22 2.00
C ALA A 75 5.58 2.52 2.79
N PRO A 76 6.18 3.65 2.42
CA PRO A 76 5.84 4.97 2.96
C PRO A 76 4.36 5.34 2.75
N PRO A 77 3.78 6.23 3.59
CA PRO A 77 2.35 6.56 3.56
C PRO A 77 1.82 7.01 2.19
N PHE A 78 2.56 7.88 1.48
CA PHE A 78 2.13 8.37 0.16
C PHE A 78 2.01 7.24 -0.89
N PHE A 79 2.87 6.24 -0.80
CA PHE A 79 2.85 5.08 -1.68
C PHE A 79 1.74 4.11 -1.26
N GLN A 80 1.53 3.97 0.06
CA GLN A 80 0.43 3.17 0.60
C GLN A 80 -0.94 3.68 0.18
N GLU A 81 -1.12 5.00 0.20
CA GLU A 81 -2.31 5.69 -0.27
C GLU A 81 -2.57 5.46 -1.76
N ALA A 82 -1.55 5.68 -2.60
CA ALA A 82 -1.66 5.47 -4.04
C ALA A 82 -1.96 4.01 -4.38
N PHE A 83 -1.35 3.07 -3.66
CA PHE A 83 -1.61 1.64 -3.82
C PHE A 83 -3.01 1.22 -3.38
N ALA A 84 -3.47 1.76 -2.25
CA ALA A 84 -4.82 1.53 -1.79
C ALA A 84 -5.83 1.99 -2.85
N ASP A 85 -5.65 3.17 -3.42
CA ASP A 85 -6.51 3.69 -4.48
C ASP A 85 -6.43 2.87 -5.79
N ALA A 86 -5.24 2.41 -6.17
CA ALA A 86 -5.01 1.76 -7.46
C ALA A 86 -5.37 0.26 -7.49
N LYS A 87 -5.00 -0.50 -6.46
CA LYS A 87 -5.15 -1.97 -6.43
C LYS A 87 -6.26 -2.44 -5.49
N LEU A 88 -6.35 -1.83 -4.30
CA LEU A 88 -7.15 -2.40 -3.20
C LEU A 88 -8.56 -1.82 -3.11
N ARG A 89 -8.77 -0.59 -3.57
CA ARG A 89 -10.06 0.12 -3.55
C ARG A 89 -11.23 -0.65 -4.19
N PRO A 90 -11.06 -1.41 -5.29
CA PRO A 90 -12.18 -2.20 -5.83
C PRO A 90 -12.48 -3.47 -5.03
N LEU A 91 -11.62 -3.89 -4.09
CA LEU A 91 -11.81 -5.14 -3.37
C LEU A 91 -12.98 -5.05 -2.39
N THR A 92 -13.82 -6.07 -2.40
CA THR A 92 -14.88 -6.31 -1.42
C THR A 92 -14.44 -7.29 -0.34
N ALA A 93 -13.50 -8.18 -0.65
CA ALA A 93 -12.91 -9.08 0.32
C ALA A 93 -11.38 -9.19 0.18
N LEU A 94 -10.68 -9.04 1.30
CA LEU A 94 -9.23 -9.19 1.39
C LEU A 94 -8.96 -10.26 2.44
N VAL A 95 -8.58 -11.44 1.97
CA VAL A 95 -8.36 -12.64 2.78
C VAL A 95 -6.92 -13.08 2.57
N TRP A 96 -6.00 -12.50 3.32
CA TRP A 96 -4.60 -12.90 3.25
C TRP A 96 -4.28 -13.87 4.38
N ARG A 97 -3.82 -15.05 3.98
CA ARG A 97 -3.24 -16.04 4.88
C ARG A 97 -1.75 -16.16 4.60
N GLN A 98 -0.91 -15.76 5.54
CA GLN A 98 0.54 -15.92 5.41
C GLN A 98 0.92 -17.28 6.00
N THR A 99 1.53 -18.15 5.20
CA THR A 99 1.98 -19.47 5.66
C THR A 99 3.43 -19.50 6.15
N SER A 100 4.17 -18.38 6.01
CA SER A 100 5.54 -18.26 6.48
C SER A 100 5.58 -17.74 7.92
N SER A 101 6.23 -18.48 8.82
CA SER A 101 6.40 -18.21 10.26
C SER A 101 7.11 -16.89 10.65
N THR A 102 7.42 -16.02 9.69
CA THR A 102 7.96 -14.69 9.98
C THR A 102 6.82 -13.73 10.24
N ALA A 103 6.52 -13.48 11.51
CA ALA A 103 5.51 -12.49 11.87
C ALA A 103 5.84 -11.13 11.25
N LEU A 104 4.99 -10.59 10.38
CA LEU A 104 5.18 -9.25 9.82
C LEU A 104 4.91 -8.21 10.93
N LYS A 105 5.93 -7.84 11.71
CA LYS A 105 5.85 -6.85 12.81
C LYS A 105 5.56 -5.41 12.34
N TYR A 106 4.85 -5.22 11.24
CA TYR A 106 4.48 -3.91 10.71
C TYR A 106 3.04 -3.59 11.10
N PRO A 107 2.77 -2.35 11.54
CA PRO A 107 1.41 -1.94 11.85
C PRO A 107 0.56 -1.89 10.59
N LEU A 108 -0.74 -2.13 10.74
CA LEU A 108 -1.70 -1.95 9.65
C LEU A 108 -1.67 -0.48 9.20
N PRO A 109 -1.42 -0.20 7.91
CA PRO A 109 -1.28 1.18 7.46
C PRO A 109 -2.61 1.93 7.51
N PRO A 110 -2.61 3.24 7.85
CA PRO A 110 -3.83 4.06 7.84
C PRO A 110 -4.56 4.07 6.48
N ALA A 111 -3.83 3.82 5.40
CA ALA A 111 -4.38 3.70 4.04
C ALA A 111 -5.44 2.58 3.90
N ILE A 112 -5.53 1.64 4.85
CA ILE A 112 -6.65 0.66 4.91
C ILE A 112 -8.02 1.36 5.00
N GLY A 113 -8.08 2.55 5.59
CA GLY A 113 -9.31 3.34 5.67
C GLY A 113 -9.82 3.85 4.32
N ARG A 114 -9.03 3.73 3.24
CA ARG A 114 -9.46 4.09 1.87
C ARG A 114 -10.21 2.96 1.17
N LEU A 115 -10.25 1.77 1.76
CA LEU A 115 -10.89 0.59 1.16
C LEU A 115 -12.40 0.61 1.45
N CYS A 116 -13.11 1.63 0.96
CA CYS A 116 -14.52 1.87 1.29
C CYS A 116 -15.48 0.78 0.80
N ASN A 117 -15.04 -0.02 -0.19
CA ASN A 117 -15.82 -1.14 -0.72
C ASN A 117 -15.58 -2.45 0.04
N LEU A 118 -14.59 -2.49 0.93
CA LEU A 118 -14.20 -3.69 1.63
C LEU A 118 -15.27 -4.06 2.67
N GLN A 119 -15.79 -5.28 2.53
CA GLN A 119 -16.80 -5.89 3.39
C GLN A 119 -16.21 -7.00 4.24
N SER A 120 -15.12 -7.63 3.80
CA SER A 120 -14.45 -8.69 4.53
C SER A 120 -12.95 -8.46 4.57
N LEU A 121 -12.38 -8.46 5.77
CA LEU A 121 -10.95 -8.35 6.00
C LEU A 121 -10.51 -9.50 6.91
N SER A 122 -9.72 -10.41 6.38
CA SER A 122 -9.14 -11.52 7.10
C SER A 122 -7.63 -11.53 6.86
N LEU A 123 -6.86 -11.30 7.92
CA LEU A 123 -5.40 -11.25 7.91
C LEU A 123 -4.88 -12.32 8.86
N VAL A 124 -5.02 -13.59 8.46
CA VAL A 124 -4.72 -14.76 9.32
C VAL A 124 -3.25 -15.12 9.19
N ASP A 125 -2.59 -15.36 10.32
CA ASP A 125 -1.17 -15.77 10.40
C ASP A 125 -0.17 -14.80 9.72
N THR A 126 -0.62 -13.61 9.33
CA THR A 126 0.22 -12.57 8.71
C THR A 126 1.23 -11.97 9.68
N GLY A 127 1.04 -12.18 10.99
CA GLY A 127 1.84 -11.59 12.04
C GLY A 127 1.82 -10.06 12.06
N LEU A 128 0.86 -9.44 11.34
CA LEU A 128 0.54 -8.01 11.37
C LEU A 128 0.07 -7.63 12.77
N CYS A 129 1.04 -7.46 13.68
CA CYS A 129 0.84 -6.88 14.98
C CYS A 129 0.75 -5.36 14.80
N GLY A 130 -0.39 -4.89 14.29
CA GLY A 130 -0.77 -3.50 14.43
C GLY A 130 -1.27 -3.28 15.85
N LEU A 131 -0.50 -2.55 16.64
CA LEU A 131 -1.12 -1.58 17.55
C LEU A 131 -2.18 -0.87 16.71
N PHE A 132 -3.43 -1.10 17.05
CA PHE A 132 -4.55 -0.37 16.49
C PHE A 132 -4.17 1.12 16.52
N PRO A 133 -4.44 1.89 15.46
CA PRO A 133 -3.99 3.27 15.41
C PRO A 133 -4.50 4.00 16.65
N ARG A 134 -3.72 4.94 17.17
CA ARG A 134 -3.88 5.64 18.47
C ARG A 134 -5.28 6.20 18.79
N TRP A 135 -6.26 6.12 17.88
CA TRP A 135 -7.68 6.32 18.20
C TRP A 135 -8.26 5.28 19.17
N THR A 136 -7.60 4.12 19.38
CA THR A 136 -8.08 3.09 20.33
C THR A 136 -7.62 3.27 21.78
N LEU A 137 -6.93 4.36 22.14
CA LEU A 137 -6.50 4.59 23.53
C LEU A 137 -7.55 5.30 24.39
N SER A 138 -8.83 5.08 24.12
CA SER A 138 -9.92 5.45 25.04
C SER A 138 -10.90 4.29 25.20
N GLY A 139 -10.39 3.20 25.75
CA GLY A 139 -11.18 2.11 26.30
C GLY A 139 -12.07 1.37 25.30
N ILE A 140 -12.85 0.44 25.83
CA ILE A 140 -13.90 -0.32 25.15
C ILE A 140 -13.41 -1.64 24.53
N HIS A 141 -13.61 -2.69 25.33
CA HIS A 141 -13.94 -4.04 24.86
C HIS A 141 -14.83 -3.97 23.62
N TRP A 142 -14.49 -4.71 22.56
CA TRP A 142 -15.27 -4.81 21.31
C TRP A 142 -16.75 -5.12 21.52
N LYS A 143 -17.55 -4.07 21.73
CA LYS A 143 -19.00 -4.09 21.79
C LYS A 143 -19.46 -2.70 21.40
N GLU A 144 -19.77 -2.57 20.11
CA GLU A 144 -20.32 -1.41 19.41
C GLU A 144 -19.32 -0.59 18.55
N SER A 145 -19.56 -0.72 17.24
CA SER A 145 -19.08 0.10 16.13
C SER A 145 -17.57 0.16 15.83
N LEU A 146 -17.19 -0.57 14.78
CA LEU A 146 -16.11 -0.17 13.87
C LEU A 146 -16.32 1.30 13.45
N PRO A 147 -15.26 2.10 13.29
CA PRO A 147 -15.41 3.50 12.88
C PRO A 147 -16.24 3.59 11.59
N PRO A 148 -16.99 4.68 11.35
CA PRO A 148 -17.94 4.78 10.24
C PRO A 148 -17.32 4.53 8.84
N THR A 149 -16.01 4.68 8.70
CA THR A 149 -15.23 4.33 7.49
C THR A 149 -14.97 2.83 7.32
N LEU A 150 -14.94 2.05 8.40
CA LEU A 150 -14.79 0.60 8.45
C LEU A 150 -16.10 -0.12 8.86
N GLY A 151 -17.20 0.62 9.03
CA GLY A 151 -18.49 0.16 9.56
C GLY A 151 -19.18 -0.96 8.76
N ARG A 152 -18.65 -1.33 7.58
CA ARG A 152 -19.11 -2.46 6.76
C ARG A 152 -18.26 -3.72 6.86
N LEU A 153 -17.14 -3.69 7.59
CA LEU A 153 -16.25 -4.84 7.72
C LEU A 153 -16.84 -5.91 8.63
N LYS A 154 -17.21 -7.04 8.03
CA LYS A 154 -17.45 -8.29 8.74
C LYS A 154 -16.11 -9.00 8.91
N LYS A 155 -15.78 -9.34 10.15
CA LYS A 155 -14.70 -10.27 10.46
C LYS A 155 -15.16 -11.68 10.07
N LEU A 156 -14.40 -12.34 9.20
CA LEU A 156 -14.55 -13.76 8.86
C LEU A 156 -13.58 -14.58 9.72
#